data_AF-G0WBF4-F1
#
_entry.id   AF-G0WBF4-F1
#
_cell.length_a   1.000
_cell.length_b   1.000
_cell.length_c   1.000
_cell.angle_alpha   90.00
_cell.angle_beta   90.00
_cell.angle_gamma   90.00
#
_symmetry.space_group_name_H-M   'P 1'
#
loop_
_entity.id
_entity.type
_entity.pdbx_description
1 polymer ?
#
loop_
_entity_poly.entity_id
_entity_poly.type
_entity_poly.pdbx_seq_one_letter_code
_entity_poly.pdbx_strand_id
1 'polypeptide(L)'
;MSNPTRNTNGIKDQAVTKPESLNATTGEVLVKKSTGKSRVRKGQTEEQYQTQLYEYFELEEGPIRTEVDWMNNIKEPDDILSWEKFDLEVKHARLVLNGVCYRLYFQRRYKECLEFGTKLLDLYKPYNENHKNKLKKEIDELEYMQKQCLSKDFSSINLQK
;
A
#
# COMPACT_ATOMS: atom_id res chain seq x y z
N MET A 1 -49.52 7.67 -35.48
CA MET A 1 -48.88 8.06 -34.20
C MET A 1 -47.85 6.99 -33.85
N SER A 2 -46.57 7.21 -34.16
CA SER A 2 -45.49 6.26 -33.93
C SER A 2 -44.54 6.80 -32.85
N ASN A 3 -44.44 6.08 -31.73
CA ASN A 3 -43.58 6.42 -30.61
C ASN A 3 -42.09 6.33 -31.02
N PRO A 4 -41.25 7.33 -30.67
CA PRO A 4 -39.82 7.23 -30.88
C PRO A 4 -39.20 6.22 -29.89
N THR A 5 -38.36 5.34 -30.43
CA THR A 5 -37.56 4.36 -29.69
C THR A 5 -36.65 5.08 -28.68
N ARG A 6 -36.85 4.82 -27.38
CA ARG A 6 -35.99 5.34 -26.31
C ARG A 6 -34.60 4.71 -26.42
N ASN A 7 -33.56 5.53 -26.56
CA ASN A 7 -32.17 5.12 -26.39
C ASN A 7 -31.96 4.56 -24.97
N THR A 8 -31.53 3.31 -24.85
CA THR A 8 -31.36 2.56 -23.60
C THR A 8 -29.97 2.68 -22.97
N ASN A 9 -29.14 3.61 -23.44
CA ASN A 9 -27.75 3.76 -22.98
C ASN A 9 -27.62 4.98 -22.06
N GLY A 10 -27.02 4.81 -20.88
CA GLY A 10 -26.71 5.91 -19.95
C GLY A 10 -27.36 5.82 -18.57
N ILE A 11 -27.81 4.63 -18.13
CA ILE A 11 -28.31 4.43 -16.77
C ILE A 11 -27.12 4.35 -15.80
N LYS A 12 -27.22 5.00 -14.63
CA LYS A 12 -26.22 4.96 -13.57
C LYS A 12 -25.92 3.50 -13.17
N ASP A 13 -24.64 3.14 -13.06
CA ASP A 13 -24.14 1.80 -12.73
C ASP A 13 -24.43 0.70 -13.78
N GLN A 14 -24.82 1.07 -15.01
CA GLN A 14 -24.88 0.14 -16.13
C GLN A 14 -23.45 -0.21 -16.58
N ALA A 15 -23.10 -1.49 -16.57
CA ALA A 15 -21.84 -1.97 -17.13
C ALA A 15 -21.77 -1.54 -18.61
N VAL A 16 -20.76 -0.75 -18.97
CA VAL A 16 -20.50 -0.38 -20.36
C VAL A 16 -19.83 -1.57 -21.05
N THR A 17 -20.60 -2.62 -21.31
CA THR A 17 -20.18 -3.68 -22.24
C THR A 17 -20.26 -3.11 -23.64
N LYS A 18 -19.11 -2.62 -24.15
CA LYS A 18 -18.99 -2.32 -25.58
C LYS A 18 -19.34 -3.61 -26.33
N PRO A 19 -20.19 -3.56 -27.37
CA PRO A 19 -20.48 -4.76 -28.14
C PRO A 19 -19.15 -5.30 -28.72
N GLU A 20 -18.80 -6.52 -28.34
CA GLU A 20 -17.64 -7.21 -28.88
C GLU A 20 -17.96 -7.54 -30.34
N SER A 21 -17.42 -6.74 -31.26
CA SER A 21 -17.51 -7.04 -32.69
C SER A 21 -16.54 -8.18 -32.98
N LEU A 22 -17.04 -9.30 -33.46
CA LEU A 22 -16.19 -10.40 -33.95
C LEU A 22 -15.80 -10.16 -35.41
N ASN A 23 -14.61 -10.60 -35.80
CA ASN A 23 -14.23 -10.67 -37.19
C ASN A 23 -15.02 -11.79 -37.87
N ALA A 24 -15.80 -11.46 -38.91
CA ALA A 24 -16.65 -12.44 -39.61
C ALA A 24 -15.87 -13.58 -40.27
N THR A 25 -14.58 -13.39 -40.57
CA THR A 25 -13.74 -14.41 -41.22
C THR A 25 -12.99 -15.29 -40.22
N THR A 26 -12.49 -14.72 -39.12
CA THR A 26 -11.62 -15.44 -38.17
C THR A 26 -12.30 -15.78 -36.84
N GLY A 27 -13.47 -15.19 -36.56
CA GLY A 27 -14.15 -15.32 -35.27
C GLY A 27 -13.46 -14.59 -34.11
N GLU A 28 -12.37 -13.86 -34.37
CA GLU A 28 -11.60 -13.19 -33.33
C GLU A 28 -12.24 -11.87 -32.87
N VAL A 29 -12.04 -11.49 -31.61
CA VAL A 29 -12.59 -10.26 -31.02
C VAL A 29 -11.89 -9.02 -31.58
N LEU A 30 -12.67 -8.10 -32.17
CA LEU A 30 -12.22 -6.79 -32.63
C LEU A 30 -12.52 -5.72 -31.59
N VAL A 31 -11.51 -4.91 -31.27
CA VAL A 31 -11.63 -3.76 -30.38
C VAL A 31 -11.22 -2.48 -31.11
N LYS A 32 -11.98 -1.40 -30.94
CA LYS A 32 -11.65 -0.08 -31.48
C LYS A 32 -10.64 0.64 -30.58
N LYS A 33 -9.56 1.17 -31.17
CA LYS A 33 -8.64 2.10 -30.50
C LYS A 33 -9.31 3.46 -30.27
N SER A 34 -8.72 4.29 -29.41
CA SER A 34 -9.12 5.69 -29.23
C SER A 34 -9.09 6.50 -30.54
N THR A 35 -8.26 6.08 -31.51
CA THR A 35 -8.17 6.67 -32.86
C THR A 35 -9.21 6.14 -33.85
N GLY A 36 -10.16 5.31 -33.42
CA GLY A 36 -11.24 4.75 -34.25
C GLY A 36 -10.86 3.51 -35.07
N LYS A 37 -9.56 3.18 -35.21
CA LYS A 37 -9.08 1.99 -35.94
C LYS A 37 -9.40 0.71 -35.17
N SER A 38 -9.96 -0.29 -35.86
CA SER A 38 -10.21 -1.63 -35.32
C SER A 38 -8.91 -2.44 -35.23
N ARG A 39 -8.71 -3.17 -34.14
CA ARG A 39 -7.60 -4.09 -33.94
C ARG A 39 -8.14 -5.42 -33.38
N VAL A 40 -7.64 -6.54 -33.90
CA VAL A 40 -7.89 -7.86 -33.32
C VAL A 40 -7.19 -7.95 -31.96
N ARG A 41 -7.94 -8.30 -30.90
CA ARG A 41 -7.34 -8.74 -29.64
C ARG A 41 -7.06 -10.22 -29.75
N LYS A 42 -5.78 -10.58 -29.81
CA LYS A 42 -5.36 -11.95 -29.58
C LYS A 42 -5.62 -12.26 -28.11
N GLY A 43 -6.41 -13.31 -27.84
CA GLY A 43 -6.49 -13.88 -26.51
C GLY A 43 -5.14 -14.43 -26.08
N GLN A 44 -5.02 -14.76 -24.81
CA GLN A 44 -3.91 -15.57 -24.31
C GLN A 44 -4.00 -16.96 -24.95
N THR A 45 -2.87 -17.52 -25.37
CA THR A 45 -2.85 -18.92 -25.84
C THR A 45 -2.93 -19.87 -24.66
N GLU A 46 -3.40 -21.10 -24.88
CA GLU A 46 -3.44 -22.12 -23.83
C GLU A 46 -2.05 -22.37 -23.23
N GLU A 47 -1.02 -22.42 -24.06
CA GLU A 47 0.38 -22.56 -23.61
C GLU A 47 0.79 -21.43 -22.66
N GLN A 48 0.47 -20.17 -22.99
CA GLN A 48 0.77 -19.03 -22.14
C GLN A 48 -0.01 -19.07 -20.83
N TYR A 49 -1.23 -19.60 -20.84
CA TYR A 49 -2.03 -19.77 -19.64
C TYR A 49 -1.42 -20.85 -18.72
N GLN A 50 -1.02 -21.98 -19.29
CA GLN A 50 -0.37 -23.06 -18.54
C GLN A 50 0.98 -22.62 -17.96
N THR A 51 1.78 -21.82 -18.70
CA THR A 51 3.01 -21.23 -18.16
C THR A 51 2.74 -20.33 -16.96
N GLN A 52 1.73 -19.46 -17.03
CA GLN A 52 1.38 -18.59 -15.90
C GLN A 52 0.88 -19.37 -14.68
N LEU A 53 0.10 -20.44 -14.90
CA LEU A 53 -0.32 -21.31 -13.80
C LEU A 53 0.89 -21.97 -13.13
N TYR A 54 1.82 -22.49 -13.92
CA TYR A 54 3.06 -23.07 -13.41
C TYR A 54 3.89 -22.05 -12.62
N GLU A 55 4.07 -20.84 -13.16
CA GLU A 55 4.77 -19.76 -12.45
C GLU A 55 4.10 -19.42 -11.12
N TYR A 56 2.78 -19.30 -11.10
CA TYR A 56 2.01 -18.93 -9.92
C TYR A 56 2.03 -20.01 -8.83
N PHE A 57 1.83 -21.28 -9.19
CA PHE A 57 1.67 -22.36 -8.21
C PHE A 57 2.97 -23.06 -7.85
N GLU A 58 3.91 -23.20 -8.78
CA GLU A 58 5.09 -24.05 -8.60
C GLU A 58 6.40 -23.25 -8.38
N LEU A 59 6.46 -22.00 -8.84
CA LEU A 59 7.68 -21.17 -8.75
C LEU A 59 7.58 -20.07 -7.71
N GLU A 60 6.56 -19.19 -7.82
CA GLU A 60 6.49 -17.94 -7.05
C GLU A 60 5.51 -18.00 -5.87
N GLU A 61 4.72 -19.07 -5.74
CA GLU A 61 3.68 -19.29 -4.71
C GLU A 61 2.61 -18.19 -4.60
N GLY A 62 2.53 -17.31 -5.60
CA GLY A 62 1.59 -16.19 -5.63
C GLY A 62 1.80 -15.17 -4.49
N PRO A 63 0.93 -14.15 -4.40
CA PRO A 63 1.01 -13.17 -3.33
C PRO A 63 0.64 -13.82 -1.98
N ILE A 64 1.59 -13.80 -1.05
CA ILE A 64 1.41 -14.32 0.31
C ILE A 64 0.26 -13.57 0.99
N ARG A 65 -0.75 -14.34 1.44
CA ARG A 65 -1.84 -13.80 2.24
C ARG A 65 -1.28 -13.34 3.58
N THR A 66 -1.45 -12.06 3.89
CA THR A 66 -1.04 -11.53 5.19
C THR A 66 -1.94 -12.13 6.27
N GLU A 67 -1.34 -12.71 7.31
CA GLU A 67 -2.10 -13.32 8.41
C GLU A 67 -2.94 -12.30 9.16
N VAL A 68 -4.05 -12.77 9.73
CA VAL A 68 -4.81 -11.97 10.71
C VAL A 68 -3.88 -11.69 11.88
N ASP A 69 -3.83 -10.44 12.35
CA ASP A 69 -2.92 -9.98 13.40
C ASP A 69 -1.41 -9.94 13.06
N TRP A 70 -1.03 -10.03 11.77
CA TRP A 70 0.36 -9.72 11.35
C TRP A 70 0.84 -8.35 11.87
N MET A 71 -0.13 -7.43 12.00
CA MET A 71 -0.10 -6.14 12.68
C MET A 71 0.63 -6.15 14.03
N ASN A 72 0.19 -7.12 14.84
CA ASN A 72 0.39 -7.26 16.28
C ASN A 72 1.53 -8.24 16.61
N ASN A 73 1.89 -9.14 15.68
CA ASN A 73 2.94 -10.16 15.85
C ASN A 73 4.37 -9.65 15.54
N ILE A 74 4.59 -8.34 15.44
CA ILE A 74 5.93 -7.82 15.16
C ILE A 74 6.66 -7.55 16.48
N LYS A 75 7.93 -7.95 16.48
CA LYS A 75 8.88 -7.91 17.59
C LYS A 75 8.80 -6.61 18.40
N GLU A 76 8.99 -6.73 19.71
CA GLU A 76 8.95 -5.60 20.63
C GLU A 76 9.97 -4.51 20.24
N PRO A 77 9.76 -3.24 20.64
CA PRO A 77 10.63 -2.12 20.25
C PRO A 77 12.13 -2.38 20.49
N ASP A 78 12.46 -3.09 21.57
CA ASP A 78 13.84 -3.45 21.93
C ASP A 78 14.47 -4.48 20.97
N ASP A 79 13.67 -5.38 20.40
CA ASP A 79 14.14 -6.35 19.39
C ASP A 79 14.44 -5.66 18.05
N ILE A 80 13.81 -4.52 17.77
CA ILE A 80 13.95 -3.78 16.50
C ILE A 80 15.14 -2.80 16.56
N LEU A 81 15.39 -2.17 17.71
CA LEU A 81 16.53 -1.28 17.92
C LEU A 81 17.88 -2.02 17.98
N SER A 82 17.88 -3.33 18.27
CA SER A 82 19.10 -4.16 18.18
C SER A 82 19.68 -4.27 16.76
N TRP A 83 19.01 -3.69 15.75
CA TRP A 83 19.41 -3.74 14.35
C TRP A 83 20.19 -2.49 13.96
N GLU A 84 21.43 -2.37 14.45
CA GLU A 84 22.49 -1.52 13.86
C GLU A 84 22.74 -1.82 12.35
N LYS A 85 21.97 -2.73 11.74
CA LYS A 85 22.03 -3.18 10.35
C LYS A 85 21.03 -2.50 9.41
N PHE A 86 20.12 -1.67 9.91
CA PHE A 86 19.21 -0.97 8.99
C PHE A 86 19.95 0.12 8.23
N ASP A 87 20.09 -0.11 6.92
CA ASP A 87 20.58 0.92 6.02
C ASP A 87 19.52 2.03 5.87
N LEU A 88 19.81 3.19 6.47
CA LEU A 88 18.96 4.38 6.40
C LEU A 88 18.84 4.94 4.99
N GLU A 89 19.70 4.55 4.05
CA GLU A 89 19.52 4.88 2.63
C GLU A 89 18.25 4.22 2.06
N VAL A 90 17.95 3.01 2.52
CA VAL A 90 16.86 2.17 2.03
C VAL A 90 15.52 2.68 2.58
N LYS A 91 14.65 3.13 1.68
CA LYS A 91 13.32 3.66 2.05
C LYS A 91 12.48 2.65 2.83
N HIS A 92 12.55 1.37 2.47
CA HIS A 92 11.81 0.32 3.16
C HIS A 92 12.24 0.18 4.62
N ALA A 93 13.55 0.20 4.91
CA ALA A 93 14.07 0.16 6.27
C ALA A 93 13.49 1.29 7.13
N ARG A 94 13.48 2.51 6.60
CA ARG A 94 12.89 3.68 7.28
C ARG A 94 11.38 3.53 7.52
N LEU A 95 10.65 2.97 6.55
CA LEU A 95 9.21 2.70 6.70
C LEU A 95 8.93 1.66 7.78
N VAL A 96 9.76 0.61 7.86
CA VAL A 96 9.64 -0.42 8.91
C VAL A 96 9.86 0.20 10.29
N LEU A 97 10.91 1.01 10.45
CA LEU A 97 11.22 1.72 11.69
C LEU A 97 10.08 2.67 12.10
N ASN A 98 9.59 3.52 11.19
CA ASN A 98 8.46 4.41 11.47
C ASN A 98 7.18 3.62 11.79
N GLY A 99 6.99 2.48 11.13
CA GLY A 99 5.89 1.56 11.37
C GLY A 99 5.79 1.08 12.82
N VAL A 100 6.92 0.91 13.51
CA VAL A 100 6.93 0.59 14.95
C VAL A 100 6.35 1.73 15.77
N CYS A 101 6.81 2.96 15.54
CA CYS A 101 6.29 4.15 16.19
C CYS A 101 4.77 4.30 15.98
N TYR A 102 4.30 4.19 14.73
CA TYR A 102 2.87 4.30 14.40
C TYR A 102 2.04 3.29 15.20
N ARG A 103 2.51 2.04 15.29
CA ARG A 103 1.78 0.99 16.00
C ARG A 103 1.73 1.22 17.50
N LEU A 104 2.85 1.58 18.12
CA LEU A 104 2.87 1.92 19.55
C LEU A 104 1.87 3.04 19.87
N TYR A 105 1.81 4.06 19.02
CA TYR A 105 0.84 5.16 19.15
C TYR A 105 -0.62 4.69 19.05
N PHE A 106 -0.95 3.86 18.05
CA PHE A 106 -2.32 3.36 17.86
C PHE A 106 -2.73 2.34 18.94
N GLN A 107 -1.78 1.57 19.47
CA GLN A 107 -1.96 0.68 20.63
C GLN A 107 -2.02 1.45 21.96
N ARG A 108 -1.91 2.79 21.94
CA ARG A 108 -1.91 3.67 23.13
C ARG A 108 -0.74 3.43 24.09
N ARG A 109 0.33 2.78 23.62
CA ARG A 109 1.61 2.61 24.32
C ARG A 109 2.43 3.90 24.19
N TYR A 110 1.90 5.01 24.71
CA TYR A 110 2.46 6.35 24.45
C TYR A 110 3.86 6.55 25.00
N LYS A 111 4.15 6.03 26.20
CA LYS A 111 5.48 6.09 26.82
C LYS A 111 6.54 5.44 25.94
N GLU A 112 6.24 4.25 25.44
CA GLU A 112 7.15 3.47 24.59
C GLU A 112 7.29 4.09 23.19
N CYS A 113 6.18 4.61 22.64
CA CYS A 113 6.22 5.39 21.40
C CYS A 113 7.14 6.60 21.52
N LEU A 114 7.15 7.27 22.67
CA LEU A 114 7.95 8.46 22.93
C LEU A 114 9.43 8.11 23.09
N GLU A 115 9.73 7.04 23.84
CA GLU A 115 11.09 6.53 23.98
C GLU A 115 11.67 6.09 22.63
N PHE A 116 10.95 5.24 21.90
CA PHE A 116 11.39 4.73 20.59
C PHE A 116 11.49 5.86 19.55
N GLY A 117 10.53 6.78 19.54
CA GLY A 117 10.55 7.95 18.67
C GLY A 117 11.76 8.86 18.93
N THR A 118 12.19 8.99 20.19
CA THR A 118 13.38 9.79 20.54
C THR A 118 14.63 9.14 19.96
N LYS A 119 14.80 7.83 20.19
CA LYS A 119 15.92 7.06 19.63
C LYS A 119 15.97 7.15 18.09
N LEU A 120 14.81 7.11 17.42
CA LEU A 120 14.74 7.29 15.96
C LEU A 120 15.11 8.69 15.50
N LEU A 121 14.67 9.73 16.21
CA LEU A 121 15.03 11.11 15.87
C LEU A 121 16.54 11.35 16.03
N ASP A 122 17.17 10.76 17.06
CA ASP A 122 18.61 10.83 17.26
C ASP A 122 19.39 10.18 16.11
N LEU A 123 18.82 9.16 15.46
CA LEU A 123 19.40 8.55 14.25
C LEU A 123 19.11 9.37 12.98
N TYR A 124 17.88 9.88 12.83
CA TYR A 124 17.44 10.52 11.59
C TYR A 124 17.95 11.95 11.44
N LYS A 125 18.08 12.73 12.53
CA LYS A 125 18.53 14.13 12.47
C LYS A 125 19.94 14.26 11.88
N PRO A 126 20.97 13.53 12.37
CA PRO A 126 22.31 13.57 11.77
C PRO A 126 22.33 13.08 10.32
N TYR A 127 21.58 12.02 10.00
CA TYR A 127 21.52 11.52 8.62
C TYR A 127 20.87 12.56 7.68
N ASN A 128 19.81 13.23 8.11
CA ASN A 128 19.08 14.21 7.33
C ASN A 128 19.94 15.45 6.98
N GLU A 129 20.74 15.91 7.94
CA GLU A 129 21.70 17.01 7.75
C GLU A 129 22.74 16.66 6.69
N ASN A 130 23.25 15.43 6.70
CA ASN A 130 24.23 14.93 5.74
C ASN A 130 23.66 14.70 4.32
N HIS A 131 22.35 14.50 4.19
CA HIS A 131 21.70 14.09 2.93
C HIS A 131 20.66 15.09 2.39
N LYS A 132 20.85 16.39 2.66
CA LYS A 132 20.04 17.48 2.07
C LYS A 132 18.54 17.33 2.31
N ASN A 133 18.11 17.12 3.55
CA ASN A 133 16.68 17.08 3.91
C ASN A 133 15.88 15.88 3.34
N LYS A 134 16.54 14.78 2.98
CA LYS A 134 15.91 13.55 2.45
C LYS A 134 14.90 12.90 3.42
N LEU A 135 15.05 13.15 4.71
CA LEU A 135 14.29 12.55 5.83
C LEU A 135 13.36 13.56 6.52
N LYS A 136 13.24 14.78 5.98
CA LYS A 136 12.52 15.87 6.65
C LYS A 136 11.08 15.50 6.97
N LYS A 137 10.39 14.85 6.03
CA LYS A 137 9.00 14.46 6.22
C LYS A 137 8.85 13.44 7.36
N GLU A 138 9.71 12.42 7.38
CA GLU A 138 9.70 11.40 8.42
C GLU A 138 10.02 12.00 9.79
N ILE A 139 10.94 12.97 9.88
CA ILE A 139 11.24 13.70 11.11
C ILE A 139 10.02 14.52 11.57
N ASP A 140 9.41 15.31 10.68
CA ASP A 140 8.24 16.13 11.01
C ASP A 140 7.07 15.27 11.53
N GLU A 141 6.85 14.09 10.94
CA GLU A 141 5.84 13.13 11.38
C GLU A 141 6.15 12.56 12.78
N LEU A 142 7.40 12.18 13.04
CA LEU A 142 7.83 11.67 14.35
C LEU A 142 7.72 12.74 15.45
N GLU A 143 8.13 13.97 15.17
CA GLU A 143 8.02 15.09 16.12
C GLU A 143 6.55 15.42 16.42
N TYR A 144 5.69 15.39 15.40
CA TYR A 144 4.24 15.53 15.59
C TYR A 144 3.70 14.44 16.52
N MET A 145 4.08 13.19 16.30
CA MET A 145 3.63 12.07 17.14
C MET A 145 4.12 12.20 18.57
N GLN A 146 5.37 12.55 18.81
CA GLN A 146 5.88 12.76 20.17
C GLN A 146 5.08 13.82 20.91
N LYS A 147 4.75 14.94 20.23
CA LYS A 147 3.90 15.99 20.80
C LYS A 147 2.50 15.45 21.17
N GLN A 148 1.92 14.59 20.34
CA GLN A 148 0.64 13.95 20.64
C GLN A 148 0.73 12.91 21.77
N CYS A 149 1.83 12.15 21.86
CA CYS A 149 2.07 11.24 22.98
C CYS A 149 2.15 12.01 24.29
N LEU A 150 2.91 13.12 24.33
CA LEU A 150 3.04 13.97 25.51
C LEU A 150 1.68 14.49 25.98
N SER A 151 0.83 15.01 25.09
CA SER A 151 -0.49 15.52 25.48
C SER A 151 -1.44 14.43 26.01
N LYS A 152 -1.27 13.18 25.54
CA LYS A 152 -2.10 12.03 25.90
C LYS A 152 -1.64 11.29 27.15
N ASP A 153 -0.35 11.32 27.45
CA ASP A 153 0.19 10.72 28.67
C ASP A 153 -0.37 11.44 29.92
N PHE A 154 -0.52 12.77 29.88
CA PHE A 154 -1.13 13.55 30.97
C PHE A 154 -2.65 13.35 31.14
N SER A 155 -3.36 12.93 30.09
CA SER A 155 -4.79 12.59 30.19
C SER A 155 -5.03 11.18 30.70
N SER A 156 -4.07 10.27 30.51
CA SER A 156 -4.10 8.91 31.04
C SER A 156 -3.95 8.86 32.58
N ILE A 157 -3.25 9.84 33.16
CA ILE A 157 -3.08 9.99 34.62
C ILE A 157 -4.38 10.48 35.29
N ASN A 158 -5.24 11.20 34.58
CA ASN A 158 -6.47 11.78 35.13
C ASN A 158 -7.71 10.88 35.09
N LEU A 159 -7.58 9.65 34.58
CA LEU A 159 -8.67 8.64 34.54
C LEU A 159 -8.61 7.62 35.68
N GLN A 160 -7.73 7.83 36.68
CA GLN A 160 -7.61 7.00 37.88
C GLN A 160 -7.97 7.72 39.19
N LYS A 161 -8.77 8.80 39.13
CA LYS A 161 -9.38 9.41 40.33
C LYS A 161 -10.90 9.40 40.24
#